data_AF-A0A4R2H285-F1
#
_entry.id   AF-A0A4R2H285-F1
#
_cell.length_a   1.000
_cell.length_b   1.000
_cell.length_c   1.000
_cell.angle_alpha   90.00
_cell.angle_beta   90.00
_cell.angle_gamma   90.00
#
_symmetry.space_group_name_H-M   'P 1'
#
loop_
_entity.id
_entity.type
_entity.pdbx_description
1 polymer ?
#
loop_
_entity_poly.entity_id
_entity_poly.type
_entity_poly.pdbx_seq_one_letter_code
_entity_poly.pdbx_strand_id
1 'polypeptide(L)'
;MTSTGHPGLKDRPQASIYVRASSKATLSGIRGSYYVFFKSGTGWDAANRRFTEDCAYERYDERFDGSFNWSISLARTPLGNAPTSEVDAF
;
A
#
# COMPACT_ATOMS: atom_id res chain seq x y z
N MET A 1 18.53 0.54 23.03
CA MET A 1 17.88 0.74 21.72
C MET A 1 17.74 -0.63 21.08
N THR A 2 16.59 -1.27 21.23
CA THR A 2 16.35 -2.60 20.67
C THR A 2 15.60 -2.38 19.36
N SER A 3 16.32 -2.43 18.25
CA SER A 3 15.71 -2.52 16.93
C SER A 3 15.09 -3.90 16.82
N THR A 4 13.80 -4.01 17.14
CA THR A 4 12.99 -5.14 16.74
C THR A 4 12.78 -5.02 15.24
N GLY A 5 13.64 -5.67 14.46
CA GLY A 5 13.44 -5.82 13.02
C GLY A 5 12.06 -6.42 12.76
N HIS A 6 11.22 -5.67 12.03
CA HIS A 6 9.85 -6.05 11.74
C HIS A 6 9.84 -7.15 10.65
N PRO A 7 9.14 -8.28 10.86
CA PRO A 7 9.01 -9.32 9.85
C PRO A 7 7.98 -8.87 8.81
N GLY A 8 8.36 -8.03 7.85
CA GLY A 8 7.39 -7.46 6.91
C GLY A 8 7.84 -7.26 5.47
N LEU A 9 9.15 -7.19 5.19
CA LEU A 9 9.60 -6.77 3.86
C LEU A 9 10.62 -7.69 3.18
N LYS A 10 10.76 -8.92 3.67
CA LYS A 10 11.69 -9.89 3.06
C LYS A 10 11.10 -10.64 1.87
N ASP A 11 9.78 -10.54 1.66
CA ASP A 11 9.08 -11.19 0.56
C ASP A 11 8.71 -10.18 -0.52
N ARG A 12 9.08 -10.49 -1.77
CA ARG A 12 8.69 -9.69 -2.94
C ARG A 12 7.16 -9.66 -3.01
N PRO A 13 6.54 -8.48 -3.23
CA PRO A 13 5.09 -8.40 -3.32
C PRO A 13 4.61 -9.24 -4.51
N GLN A 14 3.48 -9.95 -4.33
CA GLN A 14 2.85 -10.70 -5.42
C GLN A 14 2.47 -9.77 -6.58
N ALA A 15 2.10 -8.53 -6.27
CA ALA A 15 1.81 -7.49 -7.25
C ALA A 15 2.09 -6.10 -6.68
N SER A 16 2.46 -5.16 -7.56
CA SER A 16 2.63 -3.75 -7.23
C SER A 16 2.22 -2.93 -8.44
N ILE A 17 1.46 -1.86 -8.20
CA ILE A 17 0.95 -0.96 -9.24
C ILE A 17 1.15 0.48 -8.81
N TYR A 18 1.34 1.37 -9.79
CA TYR A 18 1.27 2.81 -9.58
C TYR A 18 -0.12 3.31 -9.97
N VAL A 19 -0.76 4.05 -9.08
CA VAL A 19 -2.08 4.66 -9.33
C VAL A 19 -1.91 6.17 -9.27
N ARG A 20 -2.24 6.87 -10.35
CA ARG A 20 -2.23 8.33 -10.38
C ARG A 20 -3.37 8.89 -9.54
N ALA A 21 -3.18 10.11 -9.02
CA ALA A 21 -4.23 10.84 -8.31
C ALA A 21 -5.53 10.89 -9.16
N SER A 22 -6.67 10.78 -8.49
CA SER A 22 -8.01 10.75 -9.09
C SER A 22 -8.25 9.65 -10.13
N SER A 23 -7.38 8.63 -10.18
CA SER A 23 -7.52 7.47 -11.06
C SER A 23 -7.94 6.24 -10.26
N LYS A 24 -8.46 5.23 -10.97
CA LYS A 24 -8.79 3.92 -10.41
C LYS A 24 -7.96 2.86 -11.12
N ALA A 25 -7.61 1.80 -10.40
CA ALA A 25 -6.97 0.63 -10.96
C ALA A 25 -7.64 -0.62 -10.40
N THR A 26 -7.80 -1.63 -11.26
CA THR A 26 -8.33 -2.94 -10.88
C THR A 26 -7.23 -3.96 -11.03
N LEU A 27 -6.97 -4.71 -9.97
CA LEU A 27 -6.01 -5.80 -9.96
C LEU A 27 -6.77 -7.11 -9.73
N SER A 28 -6.58 -8.08 -10.61
CA SER A 28 -7.22 -9.39 -10.55
C SER A 28 -6.20 -10.51 -10.41
N GLY A 29 -6.65 -11.69 -9.98
CA GLY A 29 -5.79 -12.87 -9.88
C GLY A 29 -4.83 -12.87 -8.68
N ILE A 30 -5.08 -12.04 -7.66
CA ILE A 30 -4.38 -12.14 -6.38
C ILE A 30 -4.86 -13.41 -5.65
N ARG A 31 -3.92 -14.18 -5.12
CA ARG A 31 -4.17 -15.52 -4.57
C ARG A 31 -3.96 -15.50 -3.06
N GLY A 32 -4.74 -16.30 -2.36
CA GLY A 32 -4.67 -16.41 -0.90
C GLY A 32 -5.09 -15.12 -0.18
N SER A 33 -4.77 -15.05 1.10
CA SER A 33 -5.00 -13.85 1.90
C SER A 33 -3.75 -12.96 1.91
N TYR A 34 -3.94 -11.65 1.84
CA TYR A 34 -2.86 -10.70 1.66
C TYR A 34 -3.08 -9.42 2.47
N TYR A 35 -1.98 -8.70 2.71
CA TYR A 35 -2.01 -7.33 3.22
C TYR A 35 -1.74 -6.36 2.08
N VAL A 36 -2.37 -5.20 2.15
CA VAL A 36 -2.14 -4.11 1.19
C VAL A 36 -1.29 -3.05 1.88
N PHE A 37 -0.13 -2.81 1.29
CA PHE A 37 0.77 -1.71 1.63
C PHE A 37 0.72 -0.69 0.50
N PHE A 38 0.76 0.59 0.83
CA PHE A 38 0.79 1.64 -0.18
C PHE A 38 1.70 2.79 0.25
N LYS A 39 2.20 3.47 -0.78
CA LYS A 39 2.99 4.68 -0.66
C LYS A 39 2.15 5.81 -1.26
N SER A 40 2.12 6.96 -0.62
CA SER A 40 1.57 8.18 -1.19
C SER A 40 2.58 9.31 -1.12
N GLY A 41 2.45 10.27 -2.01
CA GLY A 41 3.30 11.46 -2.05
C GLY A 41 3.19 12.18 -3.37
N THR A 42 4.08 13.14 -3.56
CA THR A 42 4.20 13.98 -4.75
C THR A 42 5.58 13.77 -5.39
N GLY A 43 5.79 14.31 -6.60
CA GLY A 43 7.05 14.13 -7.33
C GLY A 43 7.36 12.66 -7.67
N TRP A 44 6.48 11.99 -8.44
CA TRP A 44 6.73 10.60 -8.86
C TRP A 44 7.99 10.49 -9.75
N ASP A 45 9.00 9.78 -9.25
CA ASP A 45 10.19 9.37 -9.98
C ASP A 45 9.99 7.97 -10.56
N ALA A 46 9.68 7.92 -11.86
CA ALA A 46 9.42 6.67 -12.57
C ALA A 46 10.65 5.76 -12.69
N ALA A 47 11.86 6.34 -12.72
CA ALA A 47 13.10 5.57 -12.86
C ALA A 47 13.39 4.78 -11.58
N ASN A 48 13.18 5.39 -10.42
CA ASN A 48 13.40 4.76 -9.11
C ASN A 48 12.12 4.22 -8.46
N ARG A 49 10.96 4.39 -9.10
CA ARG A 49 9.64 3.94 -8.64
C ARG A 49 9.28 4.43 -7.23
N ARG A 50 9.52 5.72 -6.96
CA ARG A 50 9.30 6.34 -5.64
C ARG A 50 8.74 7.75 -5.76
N PHE A 51 8.11 8.22 -4.69
CA PHE A 51 7.82 9.64 -4.50
C PHE A 51 9.07 10.35 -3.97
N THR A 52 9.24 11.62 -4.32
CA THR A 52 10.36 12.44 -3.86
C THR A 52 9.96 13.46 -2.80
N GLU A 53 8.66 13.68 -2.63
CA GLU A 53 8.07 14.71 -1.77
C GLU A 53 6.85 14.13 -1.03
N ASP A 54 6.55 14.66 0.17
CA ASP A 54 5.38 14.30 1.00
C ASP A 54 5.12 12.79 1.16
N CYS A 55 6.20 12.02 1.32
CA CYS A 55 6.14 10.57 1.34
C CYS A 55 5.46 10.05 2.62
N ALA A 56 4.46 9.18 2.45
CA ALA A 56 3.86 8.41 3.52
C ALA A 56 3.83 6.93 3.14
N TYR A 57 3.94 6.07 4.16
CA TYR A 57 4.02 4.62 4.03
C TYR A 57 3.00 4.02 4.99
N GLU A 58 2.03 3.31 4.43
CA GLU A 58 0.88 2.85 5.19
C GLU A 58 0.52 1.41 4.81
N ARG A 59 -0.12 0.72 5.75
CA ARG A 59 -0.72 -0.61 5.55
C ARG A 59 -2.16 -0.55 6.02
N TYR A 60 -3.07 -1.16 5.28
CA TYR A 60 -4.41 -1.42 5.79
C TYR A 60 -4.36 -2.42 6.94
N ASP A 61 -5.10 -2.14 8.02
CA ASP A 61 -5.09 -3.02 9.19
C ASP A 61 -5.76 -4.36 8.92
N GLU A 62 -6.77 -4.33 8.04
CA GLU A 62 -7.51 -5.49 7.58
C GLU A 62 -6.65 -6.44 6.73
N ARG A 63 -6.95 -7.73 6.88
CA ARG A 63 -6.42 -8.77 6.01
C ARG A 63 -7.43 -9.03 4.90
N PHE A 64 -7.01 -8.90 3.66
CA PHE A 64 -7.84 -9.11 2.48
C PHE A 64 -7.71 -10.55 1.98
N ASP A 65 -8.71 -10.99 1.22
CA ASP A 65 -8.71 -12.28 0.55
C ASP A 65 -9.59 -12.25 -0.70
N GLY A 66 -9.52 -13.33 -1.48
CA GLY A 66 -10.26 -13.49 -2.73
C GLY A 66 -11.75 -13.86 -2.59
N SER A 67 -12.29 -13.89 -1.37
CA SER A 67 -13.71 -14.23 -1.15
C SER A 67 -14.63 -13.07 -1.53
N PHE A 68 -14.10 -11.84 -1.57
CA PHE A 68 -14.86 -10.63 -1.88
C PHE A 68 -14.15 -9.76 -2.93
N ASN A 69 -14.94 -8.98 -3.65
CA ASN A 69 -14.42 -7.91 -4.50
C ASN A 69 -14.23 -6.66 -3.65
N TRP A 70 -12.99 -6.40 -3.24
CA TRP A 70 -12.66 -5.25 -2.41
C TRP A 70 -12.48 -3.98 -3.25
N SER A 71 -12.96 -2.86 -2.72
CA SER A 71 -12.65 -1.52 -3.20
C SER A 71 -12.06 -0.73 -2.03
N ILE A 72 -10.88 -0.14 -2.23
CA ILE A 72 -10.15 0.59 -1.20
C ILE A 72 -9.69 1.95 -1.73
N SER A 73 -9.63 2.94 -0.86
CA SER A 73 -9.24 4.32 -1.19
C SER A 73 -7.82 4.61 -0.71
N LEU A 74 -6.91 4.95 -1.64
CA LEU A 74 -5.47 5.17 -1.37
C LEU A 74 -5.16 6.57 -0.80
N ALA A 75 -6.08 7.18 -0.04
CA ALA A 75 -5.92 8.53 0.47
C ALA A 75 -5.96 8.55 2.00
N ARG A 76 -5.01 9.29 2.60
CA ARG A 76 -4.99 9.65 4.01
C ARG A 76 -6.12 10.63 4.34
N THR A 77 -7.36 10.16 4.37
CA THR A 77 -8.49 10.96 4.87
C THR A 77 -9.38 10.13 5.80
N PRO A 78 -10.04 10.75 6.79
CA PRO A 78 -11.03 10.10 7.65
C PRO A 78 -12.19 9.43 6.90
N LEU A 79 -12.37 9.74 5.62
CA LEU A 79 -13.38 9.18 4.72
C LEU A 79 -12.89 7.98 3.91
N GLY A 80 -11.63 7.55 4.09
CA GLY A 80 -11.15 6.26 3.59
C GLY A 80 -11.99 5.13 4.18
N ASN A 81 -12.31 4.13 3.37
CA ASN A 81 -13.29 3.12 3.73
C ASN A 81 -12.72 1.96 4.58
N ALA A 82 -11.43 2.01 4.95
CA ALA A 82 -10.78 1.02 5.82
C ALA A 82 -9.65 1.68 6.62
N PRO A 83 -9.43 1.26 7.88
CA PRO A 83 -8.38 1.80 8.74
C PRO A 83 -6.99 1.40 8.23
N THR A 84 -6.02 2.28 8.49
CA THR A 84 -4.63 2.12 8.09
C THR A 84 -3.70 2.48 9.24
N SER A 85 -2.54 1.84 9.28
CA SER A 85 -1.44 2.12 10.20
C SER A 85 -0.19 2.56 9.42
N GLU A 86 0.54 3.51 9.98
CA GLU A 86 1.85 3.92 9.49
C GLU A 86 2.87 2.77 9.67
N VAL A 87 3.75 2.61 8.69
CA VAL A 87 4.80 1.58 8.68
C VAL A 87 6.14 2.18 8.26
N ASP A 88 7.23 1.43 8.48
CA ASP A 88 8.54 1.80 7.98
C ASP A 88 8.58 1.91 6.44
N ALA A 89 9.50 2.72 5.93
CA ALA A 89 9.70 2.86 4.49
C ALA A 89 10.13 1.54 3.83
N PHE A 90 9.62 1.31 2.61
CA PHE A 90 9.84 0.13 1.80
C PHE A 90 10.02 0.47 0.31
#